data_AF-A0A957D2A6-F1
#
_entry.id   AF-A0A957D2A6-F1
#
_cell.length_a   1.000
_cell.length_b   1.000
_cell.length_c   1.000
_cell.angle_alpha   90.00
_cell.angle_beta   90.00
_cell.angle_gamma   90.00
#
_symmetry.space_group_name_H-M   'P 1'
#
loop_
_entity.id
_entity.type
_entity.pdbx_description
1 polymer ?
#
loop_
_entity_poly.entity_id
_entity_poly.type
_entity_poly.pdbx_seq_one_letter_code
_entity_poly.pdbx_strand_id
1 'polypeptide(L)'
;MKKLAPLWGAGIGLLLAIPLTAVTYLINQLTAWPFPPFTFFDWFSRILPGDLLTFGIDLMIDSLRLVGGAEAVSNAKTAEQLMAVGMFLTGSAIAGAIFFLLMRLIGKSNWLIGIAAGILFA
;
A
#
# COMPACT_ATOMS: atom_id res chain seq x y z
N MET A 1 -6.68 -29.67 3.33
CA MET A 1 -6.25 -28.26 3.14
C MET A 1 -7.44 -27.31 3.07
N LYS A 2 -8.38 -27.38 4.03
CA LYS A 2 -9.77 -26.90 3.83
C LYS A 2 -10.08 -25.43 4.18
N LYS A 3 -9.12 -24.56 4.57
CA LYS A 3 -9.46 -23.18 5.00
C LYS A 3 -8.36 -22.11 4.76
N LEU A 4 -7.69 -22.09 3.61
CA LEU A 4 -6.93 -20.89 3.24
C LEU A 4 -7.92 -19.85 2.71
N ALA A 5 -8.53 -19.10 3.62
CA ALA A 5 -9.45 -18.02 3.24
C ALA A 5 -8.63 -16.81 2.77
N PRO A 6 -9.00 -16.16 1.65
CA PRO A 6 -8.35 -14.92 1.21
C PRO A 6 -8.30 -13.83 2.29
N LEU A 7 -9.28 -13.83 3.21
CA LEU A 7 -9.30 -12.95 4.37
C LEU A 7 -8.10 -13.16 5.31
N TRP A 8 -7.66 -14.40 5.51
CA TRP A 8 -6.44 -14.69 6.25
C TRP A 8 -5.20 -14.16 5.52
N GLY A 9 -5.18 -14.28 4.19
CA GLY A 9 -4.14 -13.68 3.36
C GLY A 9 -4.05 -12.17 3.51
N ALA A 10 -5.19 -11.47 3.50
CA ALA A 10 -5.23 -10.03 3.76
C ALA A 10 -4.72 -9.68 5.16
N GLY A 11 -5.15 -10.41 6.19
CA GLY A 11 -4.69 -10.21 7.56
C GLY A 11 -3.18 -10.41 7.71
N ILE A 12 -2.63 -11.46 7.08
CA ILE A 12 -1.18 -11.71 7.08
C ILE A 12 -0.43 -10.61 6.31
N GLY A 13 -0.96 -10.15 5.18
CA GLY A 13 -0.39 -9.04 4.42
C GLY A 13 -0.29 -7.77 5.24
N LEU A 14 -1.35 -7.41 5.99
CA LEU A 14 -1.33 -6.28 6.91
C LEU A 14 -0.37 -6.50 8.08
N LEU A 15 -0.39 -7.69 8.68
CA LEU A 15 0.45 -8.03 9.83
C LEU A 15 1.94 -7.91 9.50
N LEU A 16 2.33 -8.17 8.24
CA LEU A 16 3.70 -7.97 7.77
C LEU A 16 3.96 -6.51 7.36
N ALA A 17 3.02 -5.87 6.67
CA ALA A 17 3.21 -4.52 6.14
C ALA A 17 3.29 -3.45 7.24
N ILE A 18 2.52 -3.58 8.32
CA ILE A 18 2.53 -2.61 9.44
C ILE A 18 3.93 -2.51 10.09
N PRO A 19 4.52 -3.60 10.62
CA PRO A 19 5.86 -3.53 11.23
C PRO A 19 6.94 -3.17 10.21
N LEU A 20 6.83 -3.66 8.96
CA LEU A 20 7.74 -3.25 7.89
C LEU A 20 7.70 -1.74 7.65
N THR A 21 6.50 -1.15 7.61
CA THR A 21 6.30 0.30 7.48
C THR A 21 6.93 1.04 8.66
N ALA A 22 6.72 0.57 9.90
CA ALA A 22 7.31 1.20 11.07
C ALA A 22 8.85 1.15 11.05
N VAL A 23 9.44 0.00 10.71
CA VAL A 23 10.90 -0.17 10.63
C VAL A 23 11.49 0.70 9.52
N THR A 24 10.89 0.68 8.33
CA THR A 24 11.38 1.48 7.19
C THR A 24 11.20 2.98 7.41
N TYR A 25 10.18 3.39 8.16
CA TYR A 25 10.05 4.78 8.62
C TYR A 25 11.21 5.17 9.54
N LEU A 26 11.57 4.32 10.52
CA LEU A 26 12.74 4.59 11.39
C LEU A 26 14.04 4.67 10.59
N ILE A 27 14.23 3.77 9.62
CA ILE A 27 15.40 3.80 8.73
C ILE A 27 15.44 5.11 7.93
N ASN A 28 14.30 5.54 7.36
CA ASN A 28 14.19 6.80 6.63
C ASN A 28 14.62 7.99 7.50
N GLN A 29 14.17 8.04 8.75
CA GLN A 29 14.53 9.10 9.69
C GLN A 29 16.02 9.11 10.10
N LEU A 30 16.69 7.96 10.05
CA LEU A 30 18.09 7.82 10.47
C LEU A 30 19.09 7.94 9.31
N THR A 31 18.70 7.56 8.09
CA THR A 31 19.64 7.34 6.98
C THR A 31 19.23 8.06 5.69
N ALA A 32 18.15 8.84 5.70
CA ALA A 32 17.53 9.46 4.52
C ALA A 32 17.16 8.45 3.41
N TRP A 33 17.10 7.15 3.73
CA TRP A 33 16.76 6.12 2.78
C TRP A 33 15.29 6.21 2.36
N PRO A 34 14.92 5.98 1.10
CA PRO A 34 13.54 6.18 0.63
C PRO A 34 12.53 5.39 1.46
N PHE A 35 11.45 6.04 1.87
CA PHE A 35 10.38 5.41 2.63
C PHE A 35 9.41 4.68 1.66
N PRO A 36 9.27 3.34 1.73
CA PRO A 36 8.56 2.57 0.70
C PRO A 36 7.13 3.02 0.40
N PRO A 37 6.28 3.40 1.38
CA PRO A 37 4.94 3.90 1.07
C PRO A 37 4.95 5.15 0.18
N PHE A 38 5.89 6.06 0.40
CA PHE A 38 5.99 7.29 -0.40
C PHE A 38 6.52 6.99 -1.80
N THR A 39 7.52 6.11 -1.90
CA THR A 39 8.03 5.65 -3.20
C THR A 39 6.96 4.92 -4.01
N PHE A 40 6.14 4.09 -3.34
CA PHE A 40 5.03 3.38 -3.96
C PHE A 40 3.96 4.35 -4.49
N PHE A 41 3.60 5.37 -3.70
CA PHE A 41 2.67 6.41 -4.12
C PHE A 41 3.21 7.22 -5.31
N ASP A 42 4.49 7.62 -5.29
CA ASP A 42 5.14 8.32 -6.40
C ASP A 42 5.22 7.46 -7.67
N TRP A 43 5.45 6.16 -7.53
CA TRP A 43 5.40 5.24 -8.67
C TRP A 43 3.99 5.17 -9.28
N PHE A 44 2.96 5.10 -8.43
CA PHE A 44 1.57 5.11 -8.90
C PHE A 44 1.19 6.41 -9.62
N SER A 45 1.57 7.56 -9.06
CA SER A 45 1.25 8.87 -9.66
C SER A 45 1.87 9.05 -11.04
N ARG A 46 2.99 8.36 -11.33
CA ARG A 46 3.65 8.39 -12.65
C ARG A 46 3.01 7.47 -13.69
N ILE A 47 2.24 6.47 -13.27
CA ILE A 47 1.59 5.50 -14.17
C ILE A 47 0.14 5.90 -14.47
N LEU A 48 -0.52 6.51 -13.49
CA LEU A 48 -1.90 6.96 -13.63
C LEU A 48 -2.03 8.00 -14.76
N PRO A 49 -3.09 7.93 -15.58
CA PRO A 49 -3.41 9.02 -16.50
C PRO A 49 -3.54 10.34 -15.75
N GLY A 50 -2.99 11.43 -16.31
CA GLY A 50 -2.95 12.74 -15.65
C GLY A 50 -4.33 13.22 -15.16
N ASP A 51 -5.38 12.98 -15.96
CA ASP A 51 -6.76 13.34 -15.61
C ASP A 51 -7.27 12.59 -14.37
N LEU A 52 -6.87 11.33 -14.20
CA LEU A 52 -7.28 10.53 -13.05
C LEU A 52 -6.51 10.93 -11.78
N LEU A 53 -5.22 11.25 -11.93
CA LEU A 53 -4.41 11.75 -10.82
C LEU A 53 -4.91 13.11 -10.33
N THR A 54 -5.19 14.03 -11.24
CA THR A 54 -5.72 15.37 -10.92
C THR A 54 -7.09 15.28 -10.27
N PHE A 55 -8.01 14.46 -10.80
CA PHE A 55 -9.29 14.17 -10.16
C PHE A 55 -9.13 13.69 -8.70
N GLY A 56 -8.19 12.79 -8.44
CA GLY A 56 -7.94 12.28 -7.09
C GLY A 56 -7.40 13.35 -6.13
N ILE A 57 -6.48 14.20 -6.60
CA ILE A 57 -5.91 15.30 -5.82
C ILE A 57 -6.98 16.36 -5.53
N ASP A 58 -7.78 16.72 -6.53
CA ASP A 58 -8.87 17.69 -6.37
C ASP A 58 -9.91 17.19 -5.37
N LEU A 59 -10.30 15.91 -5.48
CA LEU A 59 -11.20 15.26 -4.52
C LEU A 59 -10.63 15.29 -3.10
N MET A 60 -9.32 15.04 -2.92
CA MET A 60 -8.67 15.13 -1.61
C MET A 60 -8.73 16.57 -1.07
N ILE A 61 -8.36 17.57 -1.88
CA ILE A 61 -8.35 18.97 -1.47
C ILE A 61 -9.76 19.45 -1.11
N ASP A 62 -10.77 19.10 -1.92
CA ASP A 62 -12.16 19.48 -1.66
C ASP A 62 -12.71 18.79 -0.41
N SER A 63 -12.33 17.53 -0.17
CA SER A 63 -12.67 16.82 1.06
C SER A 63 -12.05 17.49 2.30
N LEU A 64 -10.79 17.92 2.21
CA LEU A 64 -10.12 18.66 3.29
C LEU A 64 -10.79 20.02 3.53
N ARG A 65 -11.14 20.75 2.47
CA ARG A 65 -11.88 22.01 2.57
C ARG A 65 -13.23 21.83 3.26
N LEU A 66 -13.96 20.77 2.90
CA LEU A 66 -15.28 20.48 3.46
C LEU A 66 -15.22 20.17 4.95
N VAL A 67 -14.22 19.40 5.39
CA VAL A 67 -14.14 18.90 6.76
C VAL A 67 -13.43 19.89 7.71
N GLY A 68 -12.41 20.61 7.24
CA GLY A 68 -11.56 21.44 8.10
C GLY A 68 -11.11 22.77 7.50
N GLY A 69 -11.73 23.21 6.41
CA GLY A 69 -11.51 24.53 5.82
C GLY A 69 -10.06 24.78 5.38
N ALA A 70 -9.61 26.04 5.51
CA ALA A 70 -8.29 26.46 5.02
C ALA A 70 -7.12 25.81 5.79
N GLU A 71 -7.29 25.52 7.08
CA GLU A 71 -6.24 24.90 7.89
C GLU A 71 -5.97 23.46 7.46
N ALA A 72 -7.02 22.67 7.21
CA ALA A 72 -6.87 21.30 6.70
C ALA A 72 -6.17 21.26 5.33
N VAL A 73 -6.46 22.21 4.45
CA VAL A 73 -5.78 22.34 3.14
C VAL A 73 -4.30 22.68 3.31
N SER A 74 -3.94 23.52 4.29
CA SER A 74 -2.53 23.81 4.57
C SER A 74 -1.73 22.55 4.99
N ASN A 75 -2.43 21.55 5.52
CA ASN A 75 -1.91 20.23 5.88
C ASN A 75 -2.09 19.17 4.78
N ALA A 76 -2.36 19.57 3.52
CA ALA A 76 -2.56 18.65 2.41
C ALA A 76 -1.39 17.66 2.24
N LYS A 77 -0.15 18.09 2.53
CA LYS A 77 1.00 17.20 2.44
C LYS A 77 0.93 16.04 3.44
N THR A 78 0.44 16.30 4.65
CA THR A 78 0.22 15.26 5.66
C THR A 78 -0.87 14.29 5.21
N ALA A 79 -1.93 14.80 4.55
CA ALA A 79 -2.97 13.96 3.98
C ALA A 79 -2.43 13.05 2.86
N GLU A 80 -1.60 13.57 1.96
CA GLU A 80 -0.92 12.76 0.93
C GLU A 80 -0.07 11.65 1.57
N GLN A 81 0.70 11.98 2.61
CA GLN A 81 1.53 11.00 3.32
C GLN A 81 0.69 9.91 3.98
N LEU A 82 -0.45 10.28 4.58
CA LEU A 82 -1.38 9.33 5.16
C LEU A 82 -2.01 8.43 4.08
N MET A 83 -2.38 9.00 2.92
CA MET A 83 -2.86 8.24 1.77
C MET A 83 -1.80 7.27 1.24
N ALA A 84 -0.54 7.69 1.15
CA ALA A 84 0.55 6.83 0.71
C ALA A 84 0.73 5.61 1.64
N VAL A 85 0.72 5.83 2.96
CA VAL A 85 0.75 4.74 3.95
C VAL A 85 -0.50 3.85 3.81
N GLY A 86 -1.69 4.45 3.71
CA GLY A 86 -2.95 3.72 3.53
C GLY A 86 -2.93 2.84 2.29
N MET A 87 -2.55 3.39 1.14
CA MET A 87 -2.43 2.67 -0.14
C MET A 87 -1.42 1.54 -0.06
N PHE A 88 -0.29 1.75 0.61
CA PHE A 88 0.71 0.70 0.78
C PHE A 88 0.19 -0.47 1.65
N LEU A 89 -0.51 -0.16 2.75
CA LEU A 89 -1.12 -1.18 3.61
C LEU A 89 -2.26 -1.92 2.90
N THR A 90 -3.14 -1.19 2.22
CA THR A 90 -4.23 -1.79 1.42
C THR A 90 -3.68 -2.63 0.28
N GLY A 91 -2.66 -2.15 -0.44
CA GLY A 91 -1.97 -2.90 -1.49
C GLY A 91 -1.37 -4.20 -0.95
N SER A 92 -0.73 -4.14 0.23
CA SER A 92 -0.19 -5.33 0.91
C SER A 92 -1.27 -6.32 1.32
N ALA A 93 -2.41 -5.84 1.81
CA ALA A 93 -3.56 -6.68 2.15
C ALA A 93 -4.13 -7.39 0.90
N ILE A 94 -4.28 -6.65 -0.20
CA ILE A 94 -4.74 -7.20 -1.48
C ILE A 94 -3.74 -8.24 -1.99
N ALA A 95 -2.44 -7.94 -1.97
CA ALA A 95 -1.40 -8.87 -2.39
C ALA A 95 -1.42 -10.18 -1.57
N GLY A 96 -1.54 -10.07 -0.25
CA GLY A 96 -1.69 -11.23 0.64
C GLY A 96 -2.96 -12.03 0.35
N ALA A 97 -4.09 -11.37 0.11
CA ALA A 97 -5.35 -12.02 -0.25
C ALA A 97 -5.26 -12.77 -1.58
N ILE A 98 -4.66 -12.14 -2.60
CA ILE A 98 -4.40 -12.75 -3.91
C ILE A 98 -3.49 -13.96 -3.76
N PHE A 99 -2.41 -13.85 -2.99
CA PHE A 99 -1.49 -14.97 -2.77
C PHE A 99 -2.20 -16.20 -2.19
N PHE A 100 -3.02 -16.02 -1.14
CA PHE A 100 -3.78 -17.11 -0.53
C PHE A 100 -4.89 -17.64 -1.45
N LEU A 101 -5.49 -16.78 -2.26
CA LEU A 101 -6.45 -17.18 -3.29
C LEU A 101 -5.77 -18.07 -4.35
N LEU A 102 -4.60 -17.67 -4.85
CA LEU A 102 -3.83 -18.45 -5.82
C LEU A 102 -3.38 -19.79 -5.23
N MET A 103 -2.90 -19.82 -3.98
CA MET A 103 -2.57 -21.07 -3.29
C MET A 103 -3.77 -22.01 -3.16
N ARG A 104 -4.96 -21.46 -2.93
CA ARG A 104 -6.20 -22.24 -2.88
C ARG A 104 -6.58 -22.80 -4.24
N LEU A 105 -6.42 -22.02 -5.31
CA LEU A 105 -6.80 -22.41 -6.67
C LEU A 105 -5.83 -23.43 -7.29
N ILE A 106 -4.53 -23.27 -7.06
CA ILE A 106 -3.49 -24.04 -7.75
C ILE A 106 -3.24 -25.39 -7.07
N GLY A 107 -3.46 -25.51 -5.75
CA GLY A 107 -3.36 -26.78 -5.03
C GLY A 107 -1.92 -27.32 -4.93
N LYS A 108 -1.43 -27.43 -3.68
CA LYS A 108 -0.04 -27.71 -3.25
C LYS A 108 0.94 -26.55 -3.44
N SER A 109 1.63 -26.28 -2.33
CA SER A 109 2.77 -25.37 -2.22
C SER A 109 3.89 -25.85 -3.13
N ASN A 110 4.14 -25.11 -4.20
CA ASN A 110 5.42 -25.16 -4.89
C ASN A 110 6.17 -23.91 -4.42
N TRP A 111 7.35 -24.09 -3.81
CA TRP A 111 8.28 -23.04 -3.36
C TRP A 111 8.55 -21.98 -4.45
N LEU A 112 8.40 -22.37 -5.71
CA LEU A 112 8.41 -21.51 -6.88
C LEU A 112 7.36 -20.38 -6.86
N ILE A 113 6.19 -20.57 -6.23
CA ILE A 113 5.16 -19.51 -6.10
C ILE A 113 5.64 -18.44 -5.11
N GLY A 114 6.32 -18.84 -4.04
CA GLY A 114 6.92 -17.90 -3.07
C GLY A 114 8.07 -17.12 -3.68
N ILE A 115 8.92 -17.78 -4.47
CA ILE A 115 10.01 -17.13 -5.21
C ILE A 115 9.47 -16.21 -6.30
N ALA A 116 8.48 -16.64 -7.08
CA ALA A 116 7.87 -15.81 -8.13
C ALA A 116 7.19 -14.56 -7.54
N ALA A 117 6.50 -14.71 -6.39
CA ALA A 117 5.97 -13.57 -5.66
C ALA A 117 7.10 -12.66 -5.15
N GLY A 118 8.17 -13.23 -4.58
CA GLY A 118 9.33 -12.45 -4.12
C GLY A 118 9.99 -11.65 -5.25
N ILE A 119 10.14 -12.23 -6.44
CA ILE A 119 10.74 -11.58 -7.62
C ILE A 119 9.82 -10.49 -8.20
N LEU A 120 8.50 -10.65 -8.11
CA LEU A 120 7.54 -9.63 -8.57
C LEU A 120 7.54 -8.37 -7.69
N PHE A 121 8.04 -8.48 -6.46
CA PHE A 121 8.03 -7.41 -5.46
C PHE A 121 9.44 -6.97 -4.99
N ALA A 122 10.51 -7.51 -5.58
CA ALA A 122 11.92 -7.14 -5.33
C ALA A 122 12.48 -6.31 -6.48
#